data_AF-A0A1M4WC80-F1
#
_entry.id   AF-A0A1M4WC80-F1
#
_cell.length_a   1.000
_cell.length_b   1.000
_cell.length_c   1.000
_cell.angle_alpha   90.00
_cell.angle_beta   90.00
_cell.angle_gamma   90.00
#
_symmetry.space_group_name_H-M   'P 1'
#
loop_
_entity.id
_entity.type
_entity.pdbx_description
1 polymer ?
#
loop_
_entity_poly.entity_id
_entity_poly.type
_entity_poly.pdbx_seq_one_letter_code
_entity_poly.pdbx_strand_id
1 'polypeptide(L)'
;MKTQLLSRLEQAKNYTLSVAEMMPEALYHFKPADPIWNFKELMHHIGYGLHWYGDNYLKKKDTAWMPPLPTEDKTETMAYLDAAFDALQVDIAHKQQFICVATELYHPNISINHLTKLN
;
A
#
# COMPACT_ATOMS: atom_id res chain seq x y z
N MET A 1 -10.10 -11.43 -6.28
CA MET A 1 -9.87 -10.58 -5.09
C MET A 1 -8.94 -9.40 -5.38
N LYS A 2 -7.73 -9.60 -5.94
CA LYS A 2 -6.79 -8.52 -6.29
C LYS A 2 -7.37 -7.41 -7.19
N THR A 3 -8.02 -7.78 -8.30
CA THR A 3 -8.64 -6.81 -9.22
C THR A 3 -9.72 -5.95 -8.54
N GLN A 4 -10.53 -6.57 -7.68
CA GLN A 4 -11.54 -5.85 -6.91
C GLN A 4 -10.91 -4.88 -5.92
N LEU A 5 -9.83 -5.29 -5.23
CA LEU A 5 -9.08 -4.42 -4.32
C LEU A 5 -8.48 -3.22 -5.05
N LEU A 6 -7.84 -3.44 -6.21
CA LEU A 6 -7.28 -2.36 -7.03
C LEU A 6 -8.36 -1.38 -7.50
N SER A 7 -9.50 -1.90 -7.98
CA SER A 7 -10.63 -1.05 -8.39
C SER A 7 -11.20 -0.24 -7.23
N ARG A 8 -11.27 -0.81 -6.03
CA ARG A 8 -11.72 -0.09 -4.83
C ARG A 8 -10.70 0.96 -4.39
N LEU A 9 -9.40 0.68 -4.50
CA LEU A 9 -8.35 1.65 -4.20
C LEU A 9 -8.40 2.83 -5.17
N GLU A 10 -8.60 2.58 -6.46
CA GLU A 10 -8.75 3.62 -7.48
C GLU A 10 -9.99 4.50 -7.21
N GLN A 11 -11.13 3.89 -6.84
CA GLN A 11 -12.32 4.65 -6.43
C GLN A 11 -12.06 5.53 -5.20
N ALA A 12 -11.34 4.98 -4.20
CA ALA A 12 -10.96 5.73 -3.01
C ALA A 12 -10.02 6.90 -3.35
N LYS A 13 -9.01 6.66 -4.20
CA LYS A 13 -8.10 7.70 -4.72
C LYS A 13 -8.87 8.85 -5.35
N ASN A 14 -9.73 8.53 -6.32
CA ASN A 14 -10.50 9.52 -7.05
C ASN A 14 -11.41 10.34 -6.13
N TYR A 15 -12.11 9.67 -5.21
CA TYR A 15 -12.96 10.34 -4.24
C TYR A 15 -12.15 11.27 -3.31
N THR A 16 -11.08 10.76 -2.68
CA THR A 16 -10.26 11.55 -1.77
C THR A 16 -9.62 12.75 -2.46
N LEU A 17 -9.06 12.59 -3.67
CA LEU A 17 -8.49 13.70 -4.43
C LEU A 17 -9.54 14.73 -4.84
N SER A 18 -10.75 14.30 -5.21
CA SER A 18 -11.84 15.25 -5.50
C SER A 18 -12.26 16.06 -4.26
N VAL A 19 -12.29 15.45 -3.08
CA VAL A 19 -12.59 16.15 -1.81
C VAL A 19 -11.50 17.16 -1.48
N ALA A 20 -10.23 16.77 -1.65
CA ALA A 20 -9.10 17.68 -1.49
C ALA A 20 -9.22 18.86 -2.46
N GLU A 21 -9.48 18.58 -3.74
CA GLU A 21 -9.60 19.61 -4.78
C GLU A 21 -10.77 20.58 -4.54
N MET A 22 -11.91 20.10 -4.02
CA MET A 22 -13.06 20.96 -3.74
C MET A 22 -12.83 21.94 -2.58
N MET A 23 -11.88 21.67 -1.68
CA MET A 23 -11.57 22.57 -0.58
C MET A 23 -10.79 23.80 -1.10
N PRO A 24 -11.25 25.03 -0.84
CA PRO A 24 -10.49 26.23 -1.20
C PRO A 24 -9.15 26.29 -0.46
N GLU A 25 -8.09 26.77 -1.13
CA GLU A 25 -6.74 26.93 -0.55
C GLU A 25 -6.79 27.62 0.82
N ALA A 26 -7.48 28.76 0.89
CA ALA A 26 -7.58 29.56 2.11
C ALA A 26 -8.22 28.81 3.30
N LEU A 27 -8.89 27.69 3.05
CA LEU A 27 -9.54 26.86 4.06
C LEU A 27 -8.77 25.56 4.35
N TYR A 28 -7.61 25.30 3.76
CA TYR A 28 -6.84 24.07 4.08
C TYR A 28 -6.41 23.98 5.55
N HIS A 29 -6.30 25.12 6.24
CA HIS A 29 -6.06 25.20 7.68
C HIS A 29 -7.34 25.19 8.52
N PHE A 30 -8.52 25.03 7.91
CA PHE A 30 -9.79 25.02 8.62
C PHE A 30 -9.83 23.86 9.61
N LYS A 31 -10.15 24.21 10.87
CA LYS A 31 -10.22 23.29 12.00
C LYS A 31 -11.63 23.37 12.60
N PRO A 32 -12.47 22.33 12.44
CA PRO A 32 -13.87 22.42 12.85
C PRO A 32 -14.05 22.43 14.38
N ALA A 33 -13.10 21.85 15.13
CA ALA A 33 -13.08 21.85 16.58
C ALA A 33 -11.64 21.68 17.09
N ASP A 34 -11.34 22.19 18.29
CA ASP A 34 -10.00 22.14 18.88
C ASP A 34 -9.36 20.75 19.00
N PRO A 35 -10.08 19.66 19.35
CA PRO A 35 -9.45 18.35 19.54
C PRO A 35 -9.20 17.58 18.24
N ILE A 36 -9.64 18.06 17.08
CA ILE A 36 -9.48 17.35 15.80
C ILE A 36 -8.43 18.01 14.91
N TRP A 37 -7.93 17.26 13.93
CA TRP A 37 -7.03 17.78 12.91
C TRP A 37 -7.71 18.85 12.05
N ASN A 38 -6.91 19.81 11.58
CA ASN A 38 -7.35 20.66 10.48
C ASN A 38 -7.41 19.85 9.17
N PHE A 39 -8.03 20.42 8.13
CA PHE A 39 -8.25 19.71 6.87
C PHE A 39 -6.96 19.17 6.24
N LYS A 40 -5.90 20.00 6.19
CA LYS A 40 -4.59 19.62 5.66
C LYS A 40 -3.94 18.49 6.44
N GLU A 41 -3.94 18.57 7.76
CA GLU A 41 -3.44 17.52 8.67
C GLU A 41 -4.17 16.19 8.45
N LEU A 42 -5.49 16.23 8.27
CA LEU A 42 -6.30 15.04 7.99
C LEU A 42 -5.94 14.42 6.64
N MET A 43 -5.80 15.23 5.59
CA MET A 43 -5.40 14.74 4.27
C MET A 43 -3.99 14.13 4.31
N HIS A 44 -3.06 14.78 4.98
CA HIS A 44 -1.71 14.27 5.15
C HIS A 44 -1.70 12.95 5.96
N HIS A 45 -2.51 12.85 7.01
CA HIS A 45 -2.67 11.63 7.79
C HIS A 45 -3.15 10.44 6.93
N ILE A 46 -4.09 10.67 6.01
CA ILE A 46 -4.54 9.65 5.06
C ILE A 46 -3.37 9.18 4.18
N GLY A 47 -2.62 10.11 3.58
CA GLY A 47 -1.47 9.78 2.74
C GLY A 47 -0.41 8.96 3.48
N TYR A 48 -0.04 9.38 4.70
CA TYR A 48 0.92 8.63 5.52
C TYR A 48 0.37 7.24 5.90
N GLY A 49 -0.92 7.14 6.23
CA GLY A 49 -1.58 5.88 6.54
C GLY A 49 -1.47 4.85 5.41
N LEU A 50 -1.55 5.28 4.14
CA LEU A 50 -1.39 4.40 2.98
C LEU A 50 0.04 3.83 2.90
N HIS A 51 1.06 4.66 3.11
CA HIS A 51 2.45 4.21 3.16
C HIS A 51 2.70 3.25 4.32
N TRP A 52 2.24 3.61 5.51
CA TRP A 52 2.38 2.78 6.70
C TRP A 52 1.69 1.42 6.52
N TYR A 53 0.52 1.39 5.90
CA TYR A 53 -0.19 0.15 5.58
C TYR A 53 0.58 -0.71 4.57
N GLY A 54 1.09 -0.11 3.49
CA GLY A 54 1.91 -0.79 2.49
C GLY A 54 3.15 -1.46 3.11
N ASP A 55 3.86 -0.73 3.96
CA ASP A 55 5.04 -1.27 4.67
C ASP A 55 4.69 -2.44 5.59
N ASN A 56 3.73 -2.26 6.50
CA ASN A 56 3.46 -3.25 7.54
C ASN A 56 2.72 -4.47 7.02
N TYR A 57 1.69 -4.28 6.18
CA TYR A 57 0.81 -5.37 5.78
C TYR A 57 1.22 -6.02 4.46
N LEU A 58 1.72 -5.23 3.51
CA LEU A 58 2.11 -5.75 2.21
C LEU A 58 3.56 -6.23 2.19
N LYS A 59 4.49 -5.39 2.66
CA LYS A 59 5.94 -5.66 2.65
C LYS A 59 6.45 -6.39 3.90
N LYS A 60 5.64 -6.49 4.95
CA LYS A 60 6.04 -7.11 6.24
C LYS A 60 7.24 -6.42 6.89
N LYS A 61 7.32 -5.10 6.69
CA LYS A 61 8.30 -4.22 7.34
C LYS A 61 7.61 -3.57 8.54
N ASP A 62 8.12 -3.84 9.74
CA ASP A 62 7.62 -3.26 10.99
C ASP A 62 8.02 -1.78 11.08
N THR A 63 7.20 -0.94 10.46
CA THR A 63 7.40 0.51 10.44
C THR A 63 6.57 1.10 11.57
N ALA A 64 7.23 1.75 12.54
CA ALA A 64 6.55 2.48 13.61
C ALA A 64 5.67 3.61 13.05
N TRP A 65 4.57 3.89 13.74
CA TRP A 65 3.71 5.03 13.40
C TRP A 65 4.40 6.35 13.77
N MET A 66 5.01 7.00 12.78
CA MET A 66 5.78 8.24 12.91
C MET A 66 5.52 9.12 11.67
N PRO A 67 4.34 9.76 11.57
CA PRO A 67 4.03 10.64 10.45
C PRO A 67 5.00 11.84 10.41
N PRO A 68 5.43 12.28 9.21
CA PRO A 68 6.18 13.51 9.08
C PRO A 68 5.27 14.72 9.36
N LEU A 69 5.87 15.91 9.37
CA LEU A 69 5.09 17.14 9.41
C LEU A 69 4.17 17.22 8.18
N PRO A 70 2.94 17.73 8.34
CA PRO A 70 2.06 17.98 7.22
C PRO A 70 2.72 18.85 6.16
N THR A 71 2.34 18.62 4.90
CA THR A 71 2.64 19.48 3.74
C THR A 71 2.22 20.92 4.00
N GLU A 72 2.76 21.89 3.27
CA GLU A 72 2.50 23.31 3.57
C GLU A 72 1.17 23.80 2.97
N ASP A 73 0.93 23.48 1.69
CA ASP A 73 -0.20 24.01 0.92
C ASP A 73 -1.05 22.90 0.26
N LYS A 74 -2.15 23.30 -0.41
CA LYS A 74 -3.04 22.39 -1.14
C LYS A 74 -2.31 21.55 -2.18
N THR A 75 -1.44 22.19 -2.96
CA THR A 75 -0.79 21.58 -4.12
C THR A 75 0.14 20.46 -3.65
N GLU A 76 0.96 20.74 -2.64
CA GLU A 76 1.82 19.75 -2.01
C GLU A 76 1.01 18.63 -1.34
N THR A 77 -0.10 18.98 -0.66
CA THR A 77 -0.96 18.00 0.00
C THR A 77 -1.60 17.03 -0.99
N MET A 78 -2.10 17.55 -2.12
CA MET A 78 -2.70 16.73 -3.17
C MET A 78 -1.67 15.86 -3.88
N ALA A 79 -0.48 16.40 -4.18
CA ALA A 79 0.62 15.63 -4.75
C ALA A 79 1.07 14.50 -3.81
N TYR A 80 1.16 14.78 -2.51
CA TYR A 80 1.49 13.77 -1.50
C TYR A 80 0.44 12.65 -1.43
N LEU A 81 -0.85 13.00 -1.43
CA LEU A 81 -1.95 12.03 -1.47
C LEU A 81 -1.90 11.16 -2.74
N ASP A 82 -1.76 11.80 -3.91
CA ASP A 82 -1.72 11.12 -5.21
C ASP A 82 -0.59 10.08 -5.25
N ALA A 83 0.62 10.51 -4.85
CA ALA A 83 1.79 9.64 -4.76
C ALA A 83 1.62 8.48 -3.76
N ALA A 84 0.96 8.73 -2.62
CA ALA A 84 0.71 7.69 -1.63
C ALA A 84 -0.25 6.61 -2.14
N PHE A 85 -1.30 6.99 -2.86
CA PHE A 85 -2.20 6.04 -3.52
C PHE A 85 -1.50 5.24 -4.61
N ASP A 86 -0.70 5.90 -5.45
CA ASP A 86 0.04 5.22 -6.52
C ASP A 86 1.06 4.22 -5.98
N ALA A 87 1.79 4.60 -4.93
CA ALA A 87 2.72 3.71 -4.26
C ALA A 87 2.02 2.45 -3.72
N LEU A 88 0.86 2.61 -3.07
CA LEU A 88 0.11 1.47 -2.56
C LEU A 88 -0.46 0.60 -3.69
N GLN A 89 -0.92 1.22 -4.79
CA GLN A 89 -1.40 0.51 -5.97
C GLN A 89 -0.29 -0.37 -6.57
N VAL A 90 0.93 0.17 -6.68
CA VAL A 90 2.12 -0.56 -7.12
C VAL A 90 2.43 -1.72 -6.18
N ASP A 91 2.41 -1.50 -4.87
CA ASP A 91 2.66 -2.54 -3.87
C ASP A 91 1.65 -3.70 -3.96
N ILE A 92 0.37 -3.40 -4.16
CA ILE A 92 -0.68 -4.41 -4.35
C ILE A 92 -0.49 -5.14 -5.69
N ALA A 93 -0.11 -4.42 -6.75
CA ALA A 93 0.11 -4.99 -8.07
C ALA A 93 1.31 -5.95 -8.10
N HIS A 94 2.40 -5.65 -7.40
CA HIS A 94 3.64 -6.44 -7.43
C HIS A 94 3.68 -7.61 -6.44
N LYS A 95 2.73 -7.73 -5.50
CA LYS A 95 2.71 -8.79 -4.48
C LYS A 95 2.61 -10.25 -5.00
N GLN A 96 2.59 -10.47 -6.31
CA GLN A 96 2.33 -11.78 -6.94
C GLN A 96 3.60 -12.53 -7.41
N GLN A 97 4.81 -12.16 -6.95
CA GLN A 97 6.04 -12.72 -7.53
C GLN A 97 6.89 -13.61 -6.61
N PHE A 98 6.29 -14.20 -5.57
CA PHE A 98 6.98 -15.16 -4.70
C PHE A 98 6.10 -16.33 -4.27
N ILE A 99 5.58 -17.12 -5.21
CA ILE A 99 5.14 -18.49 -4.95
C ILE A 99 5.50 -19.32 -6.19
N CYS A 100 6.21 -20.44 -5.99
CA CYS A 100 6.64 -21.46 -6.97
C CYS A 100 8.06 -21.33 -7.56
N VAL A 101 9.11 -21.55 -6.75
CA VAL A 101 10.35 -22.23 -7.19
C VAL A 101 10.82 -23.18 -6.08
N ALA A 102 9.91 -24.01 -5.55
CA ALA A 102 10.27 -25.01 -4.54
C ALA A 102 9.57 -26.37 -4.74
N THR A 103 9.08 -26.65 -5.96
CA THR A 103 8.50 -27.95 -6.30
C THR A 103 9.27 -28.72 -7.38
N GLU A 104 10.38 -28.20 -7.90
CA GLU A 104 11.20 -28.93 -8.89
C GLU A 104 12.36 -29.76 -8.29
N LEU A 105 12.54 -29.78 -6.96
CA LEU A 105 13.62 -30.55 -6.33
C LEU A 105 13.17 -31.62 -5.32
N TYR A 106 11.90 -32.03 -5.33
CA TYR A 106 11.46 -33.18 -4.52
C TYR A 106 10.64 -34.16 -5.36
N HIS A 107 11.33 -35.10 -6.00
CA HIS A 107 10.74 -36.37 -6.46
C HIS A 107 11.06 -37.45 -5.41
N PRO A 108 10.14 -37.85 -4.52
CA PRO A 108 10.33 -39.01 -3.68
C PRO A 108 9.80 -40.23 -4.42
N ASN A 109 10.54 -40.73 -5.41
CA ASN A 109 10.31 -42.05 -6.00
C ASN A 109 11.60 -42.59 -6.60
N ILE A 110 12.61 -42.81 -5.76
CA ILE A 110 13.66 -43.78 -6.04
C ILE A 110 13.31 -45.03 -5.25
N SER A 111 12.69 -45.99 -5.95
CA SER A 111 12.56 -47.37 -5.49
C SER A 111 13.97 -47.97 -5.45
N ILE A 112 14.53 -48.14 -4.25
CA ILE A 112 15.67 -49.04 -4.06
C ILE A 112 15.08 -50.43 -3.88
N ASN A 113 15.04 -51.20 -4.96
CA ASN A 113 15.35 -52.63 -4.91
C ASN A 113 15.44 -53.21 -6.32
N HIS A 114 16.55 -53.93 -6.52
CA HIS A 114 16.82 -54.90 -7.60
C HIS A 114 17.59 -54.39 -8.84
N LEU A 115 18.92 -54.28 -8.68
CA LEU A 115 19.87 -54.52 -9.77
C LEU A 115 20.47 -55.93 -9.62
N THR A 116 19.85 -56.86 -10.33
CA THR A 116 20.41 -57.95 -11.16
C THR A 116 21.74 -58.62 -10.78
N LYS A 117 21.63 -59.95 -10.63
CA LYS A 117 22.68 -60.94 -10.96
C LYS A 117 23.32 -60.66 -12.34
N LEU A 118 24.63 -60.94 -12.46
CA LEU A 118 25.35 -61.60 -13.57
C LEU A 118 26.78 -61.04 -13.75
N ASN A 119 27.75 -61.60 -13.01
CA ASN A 119 28.95 -62.30 -13.47
C ASN A 119 29.89 -62.54 -12.30
#